data_AF-A0A9P1ERX3-F1
#
_entry.id   AF-A0A9P1ERX3-F1
#
_cell.length_a   1.000
_cell.length_b   1.000
_cell.length_c   1.000
_cell.angle_alpha   90.00
_cell.angle_beta   90.00
_cell.angle_gamma   90.00
#
_symmetry.space_group_name_H-M   'P 1'
#
loop_
_entity.id
_entity.type
_entity.pdbx_description
1 polymer ?
#
loop_
_entity_poly.entity_id
_entity_poly.type
_entity_poly.pdbx_seq_one_letter_code
_entity_poly.pdbx_strand_id
1 'polypeptide(L)'
;MFRTAVVALLAVSIVSAAVLPPSQASLACITCVATVKGVEAKALSEGGSVAKHDVDAICLKEVPTHSAEHLCEEYGEHEIDVMITLIKQDVPPKTICQELKKC
;
A
#
# COMPACT_ATOMS: atom_id res chain seq x y z
N MET A 1 -36.78 3.44 44.58
CA MET A 1 -35.30 3.29 44.55
C MET A 1 -34.92 2.82 43.16
N PHE A 2 -34.31 3.74 42.40
CA PHE A 2 -34.05 3.65 40.96
C PHE A 2 -33.06 2.52 40.65
N ARG A 3 -33.52 1.49 39.92
CA ARG A 3 -32.67 0.43 39.38
C ARG A 3 -32.34 0.74 37.92
N THR A 4 -31.63 1.83 37.71
CA THR A 4 -30.96 2.16 36.44
C THR A 4 -29.58 1.50 36.45
N ALA A 5 -29.53 0.21 36.15
CA ALA A 5 -28.28 -0.48 35.81
C ALA A 5 -28.02 -0.31 34.30
N VAL A 6 -27.87 0.94 33.87
CA VAL A 6 -27.39 1.32 32.54
C VAL A 6 -26.03 1.94 32.76
N VAL A 7 -24.96 1.15 32.71
CA VAL A 7 -23.66 1.65 32.25
C VAL A 7 -22.90 0.48 31.62
N ALA A 8 -23.14 0.28 30.32
CA ALA A 8 -22.24 -0.43 29.44
C ALA A 8 -20.93 0.37 29.37
N LEU A 9 -19.90 -0.11 30.07
CA LEU A 9 -18.57 0.52 30.09
C LEU A 9 -17.68 -0.10 29.01
N LEU A 10 -17.63 0.63 27.88
CA LEU A 10 -16.44 0.95 27.11
C LEU A 10 -15.64 -0.22 26.51
N ALA A 11 -16.02 -0.61 25.29
CA ALA A 11 -15.08 -1.10 24.31
C ALA A 11 -14.07 0.02 23.99
N VAL A 12 -12.88 -0.04 24.59
CA VAL A 12 -11.73 0.75 24.14
C VAL A 12 -11.30 0.15 22.80
N SER A 13 -11.87 0.67 21.72
CA SER A 13 -11.29 0.52 20.39
C SER A 13 -9.97 1.29 20.40
N ILE A 14 -8.88 0.57 20.67
CA ILE A 14 -7.53 1.08 20.45
C ILE A 14 -7.42 1.25 18.93
N VAL A 15 -7.73 2.44 18.43
CA VAL A 15 -7.29 2.87 17.11
C VAL A 15 -5.79 3.03 17.25
N SER A 16 -5.06 1.94 17.05
CA SER A 16 -3.63 1.96 16.84
C SER A 16 -3.41 2.71 15.52
N ALA A 17 -3.37 4.04 15.59
CA ALA A 17 -2.66 4.82 14.59
C ALA A 17 -1.19 4.43 14.74
N ALA A 18 -0.82 3.32 14.11
CA ALA A 18 0.56 2.94 13.93
C ALA A 18 1.18 4.01 13.03
N VAL A 19 1.62 5.10 13.65
CA VAL A 19 2.53 6.06 13.04
C VAL A 19 3.81 5.28 12.80
N LEU A 20 3.91 4.70 11.60
CA LEU A 20 5.13 4.10 11.08
C LEU A 20 6.27 5.09 11.32
N PRO A 21 7.40 4.65 11.91
CA PRO A 21 8.53 5.55 12.13
C PRO A 21 8.93 6.20 10.80
N PRO A 22 9.36 7.46 10.80
CA PRO A 22 9.62 8.22 9.57
C PRO A 22 10.62 7.52 8.63
N SER A 23 11.52 6.69 9.18
CA SER A 23 12.42 5.84 8.41
C SER A 23 11.69 4.76 7.60
N GLN A 24 10.68 4.10 8.18
CA GLN A 24 9.90 3.05 7.52
C GLN A 24 8.89 3.64 6.53
N ALA A 25 8.29 4.79 6.84
CA ALA A 25 7.45 5.54 5.91
C ALA A 25 8.25 6.00 4.67
N SER A 26 9.51 6.43 4.84
CA SER A 26 10.36 6.80 3.72
C SER A 26 10.72 5.61 2.82
N LEU A 27 10.97 4.44 3.41
CA LEU A 27 11.33 3.23 2.66
C LEU A 27 10.11 2.64 1.94
N ALA A 28 8.94 2.57 2.60
CA ALA A 28 7.66 2.21 1.98
C ALA A 28 7.32 3.12 0.79
N CYS A 29 7.57 4.42 0.93
CA CYS A 29 7.32 5.38 -0.14
C CYS A 29 8.26 5.19 -1.34
N ILE A 30 9.56 4.98 -1.09
CA ILE A 30 10.54 4.71 -2.16
C ILE A 30 10.19 3.41 -2.89
N THR A 31 9.92 2.34 -2.13
CA THR A 31 9.53 1.04 -2.68
C THR A 31 8.27 1.17 -3.52
N CYS A 32 7.22 1.80 -3.00
CA CYS A 32 5.98 2.00 -3.75
C CYS A 32 6.20 2.76 -5.06
N VAL A 33 6.95 3.86 -5.03
CA VAL A 33 7.22 4.65 -6.24
C VAL A 33 7.99 3.82 -7.27
N ALA A 34 8.92 2.98 -6.84
CA ALA A 34 9.66 2.09 -7.74
C ALA A 34 8.75 0.98 -8.30
N THR A 35 7.89 0.37 -7.47
CA THR A 35 6.89 -0.61 -7.89
C THR A 35 5.95 -0.04 -8.93
N VAL A 36 5.37 1.13 -8.69
CA VAL A 36 4.43 1.80 -9.62
C VAL A 36 5.10 2.03 -10.97
N LYS A 37 6.35 2.52 -10.99
CA LYS A 37 7.12 2.71 -12.24
C LYS A 37 7.37 1.40 -12.97
N GLY A 38 7.72 0.33 -12.25
CA GLY A 38 7.92 -0.98 -12.84
C GLY A 38 6.62 -1.56 -13.41
N VAL A 39 5.50 -1.36 -12.71
CA VAL A 39 4.16 -1.79 -13.15
C VAL A 39 3.73 -1.02 -14.40
N GLU A 40 3.95 0.29 -14.44
CA GLU A 40 3.72 1.12 -15.62
C GLU A 40 4.54 0.62 -16.83
N ALA A 41 5.84 0.38 -16.63
CA ALA A 41 6.71 -0.14 -17.68
C ALA A 41 6.26 -1.53 -18.19
N LYS A 42 5.84 -2.43 -17.29
CA LYS A 42 5.30 -3.74 -17.68
C LYS A 42 3.96 -3.62 -18.40
N ALA A 43 3.06 -2.78 -17.92
CA ALA A 43 1.78 -2.51 -18.56
C ALA A 43 1.96 -1.98 -19.99
N LEU A 44 2.93 -1.09 -20.21
CA LEU A 44 3.29 -0.61 -21.55
C LEU A 44 3.89 -1.72 -22.43
N SER A 45 4.67 -2.63 -21.85
CA SER A 45 5.30 -3.74 -22.58
C SER A 45 4.33 -4.88 -22.93
N GLU A 46 3.33 -5.16 -22.09
CA GLU A 46 2.41 -6.31 -22.23
C GLU A 46 0.99 -5.92 -22.69
N GLY A 47 0.76 -4.65 -23.03
CA GLY A 47 -0.54 -4.20 -23.56
C GLY A 47 -1.63 -4.01 -22.50
N GLY A 48 -1.25 -3.64 -21.27
CA GLY A 48 -2.17 -3.16 -20.22
C GLY A 48 -2.73 -4.23 -19.28
N SER A 49 -2.24 -5.48 -19.40
CA SER A 49 -2.51 -6.54 -18.44
C SER A 49 -1.35 -6.63 -17.45
N VAL A 50 -1.62 -6.40 -16.17
CA VAL A 50 -0.68 -6.66 -15.07
C VAL A 50 -1.46 -7.43 -14.02
N ALA A 51 -0.95 -8.59 -13.63
CA ALA A 51 -1.55 -9.39 -12.58
C ALA A 51 -0.84 -9.14 -11.23
N LYS A 52 -1.48 -9.51 -10.12
CA LYS A 52 -0.91 -9.34 -8.77
C LYS A 52 0.51 -9.91 -8.63
N HIS A 53 0.72 -11.14 -9.12
CA HIS A 53 2.04 -11.77 -9.04
C HIS A 53 3.14 -10.98 -9.77
N ASP A 54 2.79 -10.20 -10.79
CA ASP A 54 3.72 -9.35 -11.50
C ASP A 54 4.11 -8.14 -10.66
N VAL A 55 3.13 -7.54 -9.98
CA VAL A 55 3.36 -6.44 -9.04
C VAL A 55 4.29 -6.91 -7.93
N ASP A 56 4.03 -8.09 -7.36
CA ASP A 56 4.86 -8.65 -6.29
C ASP A 56 6.29 -8.90 -6.80
N ALA A 57 6.45 -9.48 -7.99
CA ALA A 57 7.75 -9.72 -8.60
C ALA A 57 8.52 -8.43 -8.91
N ILE A 58 7.83 -7.41 -9.43
CA ILE A 58 8.40 -6.08 -9.67
C ILE A 58 8.81 -5.46 -8.33
N CYS A 59 7.93 -5.48 -7.35
CA CYS A 59 8.21 -4.90 -6.04
C CYS A 59 9.44 -5.55 -5.41
N LEU A 60 9.51 -6.88 -5.35
CA LEU A 60 10.65 -7.60 -4.80
C LEU A 60 11.96 -7.30 -5.53
N LYS A 61 11.90 -7.08 -6.85
CA LYS A 61 13.06 -6.70 -7.67
C LYS A 61 13.55 -5.29 -7.37
N GLU A 62 12.62 -4.37 -7.13
CA GLU A 62 12.92 -2.95 -6.89
C GLU A 62 13.19 -2.64 -5.40
N VAL A 63 12.86 -3.58 -4.50
CA VAL A 63 13.13 -3.44 -3.07
C VAL A 63 14.65 -3.50 -2.80
N PRO A 64 15.21 -2.52 -2.07
CA PRO A 64 16.65 -2.44 -1.87
C PRO A 64 17.23 -3.48 -0.89
N THR A 65 16.39 -4.13 -0.07
CA THR A 65 16.87 -5.04 1.01
C THR A 65 15.87 -6.15 1.32
N HIS A 66 16.36 -7.35 1.65
CA HIS A 66 15.53 -8.48 2.10
C HIS A 66 14.59 -8.12 3.26
N SER A 67 15.02 -7.25 4.18
CA SER A 67 14.19 -6.76 5.29
C SER A 67 12.98 -5.92 4.88
N ALA A 68 12.88 -5.51 3.62
CA ALA A 68 11.81 -4.67 3.08
C ALA A 68 10.87 -5.45 2.13
N GLU A 69 11.07 -6.76 1.95
CA GLU A 69 10.19 -7.62 1.15
C GLU A 69 8.76 -7.66 1.69
N HIS A 70 8.59 -7.56 3.02
CA HIS A 70 7.27 -7.46 3.66
C HIS A 70 6.44 -6.28 3.14
N LEU A 71 7.08 -5.21 2.63
CA LEU A 71 6.38 -4.07 2.04
C LEU A 71 5.71 -4.42 0.70
N CYS A 72 6.21 -5.44 0.01
CA CYS A 72 5.61 -5.99 -1.20
C CYS A 72 4.48 -6.97 -0.86
N GLU A 73 4.67 -7.79 0.16
CA GLU A 73 3.65 -8.75 0.62
C GLU A 73 2.40 -8.07 1.18
N GLU A 74 2.54 -6.82 1.63
CA GLU A 74 1.42 -6.00 2.08
C GLU A 74 0.49 -5.55 0.94
N TYR A 75 0.86 -5.66 -0.34
CA TYR A 75 -0.02 -5.24 -1.43
C TYR A 75 -1.25 -6.15 -1.54
N GLY A 76 -2.39 -5.63 -1.09
CA GLY A 76 -3.69 -6.27 -1.25
C GLY A 76 -4.15 -6.27 -2.72
N GLU A 77 -5.05 -7.18 -3.10
CA GLU A 77 -5.65 -7.18 -4.45
C GLU A 77 -6.29 -5.82 -4.77
N HIS A 78 -6.96 -5.21 -3.78
CA HIS A 78 -7.55 -3.89 -3.93
C HIS A 78 -6.52 -2.77 -4.18
N GLU A 79 -5.40 -2.79 -3.47
CA GLU A 79 -4.34 -1.77 -3.65
C GLU A 79 -3.70 -1.88 -5.03
N ILE A 80 -3.58 -3.10 -5.54
CA ILE A 80 -3.07 -3.38 -6.89
C ILE A 80 -4.06 -2.90 -7.95
N ASP A 81 -5.35 -3.15 -7.78
CA ASP A 81 -6.38 -2.64 -8.70
C ASP A 81 -6.40 -1.12 -8.74
N VAL A 82 -6.31 -0.48 -7.57
CA VAL A 82 -6.21 0.99 -7.45
C VAL A 82 -4.95 1.50 -8.14
N MET A 83 -3.80 0.87 -7.89
CA MET A 83 -2.53 1.21 -8.54
C MET A 83 -2.63 1.12 -10.07
N ILE A 84 -3.10 -0.01 -10.61
CA ILE A 84 -3.22 -0.20 -12.06
C ILE A 84 -4.21 0.80 -12.67
N THR A 85 -5.31 1.08 -11.97
CA THR A 85 -6.32 2.06 -12.43
C THR A 85 -5.71 3.46 -12.50
N LEU A 86 -4.99 3.89 -11.47
CA LEU A 86 -4.37 5.21 -11.43
C LEU A 86 -3.23 5.33 -12.45
N ILE A 87 -2.44 4.27 -12.67
CA ILE A 87 -1.43 4.22 -13.74
C ILE A 87 -2.09 4.41 -15.11
N LYS A 88 -3.21 3.73 -15.39
CA LYS A 88 -3.97 3.90 -16.65
C LYS A 88 -4.55 5.32 -16.82
N GLN A 89 -4.72 6.06 -15.73
CA GLN A 89 -5.16 7.45 -15.72
C GLN A 89 -4.00 8.45 -15.82
N ASP A 90 -2.76 7.99 -16.05
CA ASP A 90 -1.56 8.81 -16.14
C ASP A 90 -1.26 9.58 -14.83
N VAL A 91 -1.68 9.01 -13.69
CA VAL A 91 -1.45 9.61 -12.37
C VAL A 91 0.02 9.43 -11.98
N PRO A 92 0.72 10.48 -11.52
CA PRO A 92 2.13 10.37 -11.16
C PRO A 92 2.39 9.34 -10.06
N PRO A 93 3.48 8.56 -10.12
CA PRO A 93 3.76 7.49 -9.15
C PRO A 93 3.75 7.91 -7.69
N LYS A 94 4.22 9.14 -7.40
CA LYS A 94 4.21 9.69 -6.06
C LYS A 94 2.79 9.91 -5.53
N THR A 95 1.88 10.39 -6.37
CA THR A 95 0.47 10.62 -6.02
C THR A 95 -0.24 9.29 -5.78
N ILE A 96 0.04 8.27 -6.60
CA ILE A 96 -0.49 6.90 -6.41
C ILE A 96 -0.09 6.37 -5.04
N CYS A 97 1.19 6.51 -4.67
CA CYS A 97 1.67 6.01 -3.37
C CYS A 97 1.12 6.78 -2.16
N GLN A 98 0.72 8.05 -2.35
CA GLN A 98 0.00 8.82 -1.32
C GLN A 98 -1.44 8.31 -1.14
N GLU A 99 -2.13 7.99 -2.24
CA GLU A 99 -3.47 7.38 -2.19
C GLU A 99 -3.44 6.00 -1.51
N LEU A 100 -2.38 5.22 -1.77
CA LEU A 100 -2.13 3.94 -1.13
C LEU A 100 -1.60 4.06 0.32
N LYS A 101 -1.41 5.27 0.83
CA LYS A 101 -0.86 5.56 2.18
C LYS A 101 0.48 4.87 2.47
N LYS A 102 1.25 4.60 1.41
CA LYS A 102 2.64 4.14 1.50
C LYS A 102 3.61 5.33 1.49
N CYS A 103 3.13 6.49 1.03
CA CYS A 103 3.61 7.85 1.26
C CYS A 103 2.45 8.67 1.88
#